data_AF-A0A452ZKE0-F1
#
_entry.id   AF-A0A452ZKE0-F1
#
_cell.length_a   1.000
_cell.length_b   1.000
_cell.length_c   1.000
_cell.angle_alpha   90.00
_cell.angle_beta   90.00
_cell.angle_gamma   90.00
#
_symmetry.space_group_name_H-M   'P 1'
#
loop_
_entity.id
_entity.type
_entity.pdbx_description
1 polymer ?
#
loop_
_entity_poly.entity_id
_entity_poly.type
_entity_poly.pdbx_seq_one_letter_code
_entity_poly.pdbx_strand_id
1 'polypeptide(L)'
;MPAAPTASPILQSLNYLSEDNLVLKESNSGSLFGGYPSLEQRDMSFDIKDSMTVHCGFVRGKIPGLNTGFDVDEADLSEMRQCQGTVVASAIFGYYDIMQQPENISEFSKDTVCFFMFLDEETEAAIKNTTAVDNMKKIGLWRVVVVHNLPYSDARRNGKIPKLLLHRLFPNARYSLWIDGKLKLVKDPYQLLERFLWRKNVSFAISRHYRRFDVFEEAEANKAGGKYDNASIDNQIEFYKREGLTHYSSAKLPITSDVPEGCVIIREHIPITNLFTCLWFNEVDRFTSRDQISFSTVRDKIRSRVNWTADMFLDCERRDFVVQAYHRELMEQRLAALRSQPPPPPLPPPPPPVVHAQQPRKMLPDSASKEPGRASKKPAGRRSRKSGSKRSHRTKASSGKDPIRL
;
A
#
# COMPACT_ATOMS: atom_id res chain seq x y z
N MET A 1 -11.86 20.36 -4.91
CA MET A 1 -11.76 20.31 -3.43
C MET A 1 -12.78 21.26 -2.82
N PRO A 2 -13.38 20.96 -1.65
CA PRO A 2 -14.19 21.90 -0.87
C PRO A 2 -13.35 23.11 -0.43
N ALA A 3 -13.96 24.30 -0.35
CA ALA A 3 -13.24 25.53 -0.01
C ALA A 3 -12.73 25.53 1.45
N ALA A 4 -13.62 25.36 2.43
CA ALA A 4 -13.27 25.23 3.85
C ALA A 4 -13.00 23.76 4.26
N PRO A 5 -12.19 23.51 5.30
CA PRO A 5 -12.05 22.18 5.94
C PRO A 5 -13.36 21.67 6.56
N THR A 6 -13.51 20.35 6.74
CA THR A 6 -14.60 19.78 7.55
C THR A 6 -14.48 20.26 9.01
N ALA A 7 -15.60 20.63 9.63
CA ALA A 7 -15.62 21.03 11.04
C ALA A 7 -15.19 19.87 11.95
N SER A 8 -14.30 20.15 12.90
CA SER A 8 -13.84 19.18 13.89
C SER A 8 -14.75 19.23 15.13
N PRO A 9 -15.42 18.13 15.52
CA PRO A 9 -16.36 18.14 16.63
C PRO A 9 -15.65 18.18 17.99
N ILE A 10 -16.07 19.10 18.86
CA ILE A 10 -15.44 19.48 20.13
C ILE A 10 -14.02 20.02 19.94
N LEU A 11 -13.05 19.18 19.57
CA LEU A 11 -11.64 19.51 19.44
C LEU A 11 -11.37 20.49 18.29
N GLN A 12 -10.94 21.71 18.61
CA GLN A 12 -10.55 22.76 17.66
C GLN A 12 -9.03 22.89 17.51
N SER A 13 -8.27 22.64 18.58
CA SER A 13 -6.80 22.78 18.60
C SER A 13 -6.13 21.52 19.13
N LEU A 14 -5.20 20.96 18.35
CA LEU A 14 -4.40 19.80 18.76
C LEU A 14 -2.91 20.09 18.64
N ASN A 15 -2.23 20.05 19.77
CA ASN A 15 -0.79 20.19 19.90
C ASN A 15 -0.17 18.81 20.21
N TYR A 16 1.14 18.71 20.00
CA TYR A 16 1.89 17.48 20.21
C TYR A 16 2.97 17.70 21.26
N LEU A 17 3.14 16.73 22.15
CA LEU A 17 4.16 16.78 23.20
C LEU A 17 5.57 16.66 22.60
N SER A 18 6.49 17.47 23.12
CA SER A 18 7.92 17.48 22.79
C SER A 18 8.69 17.62 24.10
N GLU A 19 9.55 16.66 24.41
CA GLU A 19 10.35 16.62 25.64
C GLU A 19 11.81 16.34 25.29
N ASP A 20 12.67 17.34 25.52
CA ASP A 20 14.10 17.26 25.19
C ASP A 20 14.86 16.27 26.13
N ASN A 21 14.33 16.02 27.33
CA ASN A 21 14.95 15.22 28.41
C ASN A 21 14.05 14.06 28.89
N LEU A 22 13.74 13.10 28.01
CA LEU A 22 12.97 11.90 28.37
C LEU A 22 13.78 10.95 29.27
N VAL A 23 13.38 10.86 30.54
CA VAL A 23 13.83 9.81 31.46
C VAL A 23 12.94 8.58 31.29
N LEU A 24 13.54 7.44 30.95
CA LEU A 24 12.84 6.16 30.84
C LEU A 24 12.30 5.75 32.22
N LYS A 25 10.98 5.76 32.38
CA LYS A 25 10.28 5.26 33.57
C LYS A 25 9.95 3.79 33.32
N GLU A 26 10.63 2.88 34.01
CA GLU A 26 10.54 1.43 33.77
C GLU A 26 9.11 0.85 33.90
N SER A 27 8.22 1.55 34.62
CA SER A 27 6.79 1.26 34.73
C SER A 27 5.97 1.49 33.46
N ASN A 28 6.48 2.24 32.49
CA ASN A 28 5.69 2.79 31.38
C ASN A 28 5.97 2.05 30.06
N SER A 29 4.99 1.30 29.57
CA SER A 29 5.04 0.66 28.25
C SER A 29 4.95 1.68 27.10
N GLY A 30 5.53 1.34 25.95
CA GLY A 30 5.68 2.21 24.78
C GLY A 30 7.16 2.28 24.37
N SER A 31 7.55 3.32 23.65
CA SER A 31 8.95 3.56 23.26
C SER A 31 9.42 4.99 23.53
N LEU A 32 10.74 5.19 23.38
CA LEU A 32 11.38 6.50 23.42
C LEU A 32 10.91 7.44 22.29
N PHE A 33 10.42 6.88 21.17
CA PHE A 33 9.81 7.65 20.07
C PHE A 33 8.37 8.07 20.39
N GLY A 34 7.64 7.25 21.14
CA GLY A 34 6.29 7.57 21.66
C GLY A 34 6.28 8.42 22.93
N GLY A 35 7.38 8.43 23.70
CA GLY A 35 7.55 9.17 24.95
C GLY A 35 7.17 8.42 26.23
N TYR A 36 7.01 7.08 26.17
CA TYR A 36 6.60 6.25 27.30
C TYR A 36 5.40 6.80 28.12
N PRO A 37 4.25 7.12 27.49
CA PRO A 37 3.08 7.63 28.22
C PRO A 37 2.58 6.63 29.28
N SER A 38 2.22 7.11 30.47
CA SER A 38 1.55 6.29 31.48
C SER A 38 0.13 5.88 31.03
N LEU A 39 -0.50 4.94 31.74
CA LEU A 39 -1.90 4.60 31.49
C LEU A 39 -2.85 5.78 31.82
N GLU A 40 -2.54 6.56 32.85
CA GLU A 40 -3.27 7.80 33.17
C GLU A 40 -3.17 8.83 32.04
N GLN A 41 -1.97 9.11 31.53
CA GLN A 41 -1.75 10.04 30.41
C GLN A 41 -2.45 9.56 29.12
N ARG A 42 -2.48 8.23 28.90
CA ARG A 42 -3.24 7.61 27.82
C ARG A 42 -4.74 7.85 28.00
N ASP A 43 -5.29 7.56 29.16
CA ASP A 43 -6.75 7.65 29.37
C ASP A 43 -7.23 9.11 29.41
N MET A 44 -6.41 10.04 29.92
CA MET A 44 -6.61 11.49 29.75
C MET A 44 -6.61 11.92 28.27
N SER A 45 -5.85 11.25 27.39
CA SER A 45 -5.85 11.58 25.96
C SER A 45 -7.13 11.15 25.21
N PHE A 46 -7.99 10.34 25.85
CA PHE A 46 -9.35 10.05 25.41
C PHE A 46 -10.41 10.98 26.03
N ASP A 47 -10.03 11.92 26.90
CA ASP A 47 -10.94 12.93 27.47
C ASP A 47 -10.94 14.19 26.59
N ILE A 48 -11.71 14.12 25.49
CA ILE A 48 -11.64 15.07 24.37
C ILE A 48 -12.14 16.46 24.77
N LYS A 49 -11.26 17.45 24.61
CA LYS A 49 -11.49 18.88 24.90
C LYS A 49 -11.40 19.73 23.64
N ASP A 50 -11.73 21.02 23.75
CA ASP A 50 -11.59 22.01 22.69
C ASP A 50 -10.13 22.24 22.28
N SER A 51 -9.22 22.19 23.26
CA SER A 51 -7.76 22.26 23.08
C SER A 51 -7.08 21.10 23.82
N MET A 52 -6.15 20.41 23.15
CA MET A 52 -5.42 19.27 23.72
C MET A 52 -3.94 19.28 23.32
N THR A 53 -3.10 18.70 24.17
CA THR A 53 -1.70 18.34 23.87
C THR A 53 -1.52 16.85 24.12
N VAL A 54 -1.04 16.09 23.14
CA VAL A 54 -0.94 14.62 23.22
C VAL A 54 0.41 14.07 22.78
N HIS A 55 0.77 12.89 23.30
CA HIS A 55 1.81 12.05 22.72
C HIS A 55 1.36 11.60 21.32
N CYS A 56 2.26 11.65 20.32
CA CYS A 56 1.91 11.33 18.92
C CYS A 56 3.16 10.98 18.09
N GLY A 57 4.10 10.24 18.68
CA GLY A 57 5.44 10.04 18.12
C GLY A 57 6.31 11.30 18.13
N PHE A 58 7.55 11.19 17.65
CA PHE A 58 8.49 12.30 17.45
C PHE A 58 8.77 13.17 18.70
N VAL A 59 8.65 12.62 19.91
CA VAL A 59 8.71 13.42 21.16
C VAL A 59 10.08 14.06 21.44
N ARG A 60 11.17 13.55 20.86
CA ARG A 60 12.56 14.03 21.11
C ARG A 60 12.97 15.26 20.31
N GLY A 61 12.05 15.90 19.57
CA GLY A 61 12.39 17.07 18.77
C GLY A 61 11.17 17.86 18.32
N LYS A 62 11.37 19.18 18.16
CA LYS A 62 10.31 20.15 17.82
C LYS A 62 9.83 20.04 16.38
N ILE A 63 10.62 19.40 15.51
CA ILE A 63 10.32 19.19 14.09
C ILE A 63 10.31 17.67 13.82
N PRO A 64 9.14 17.06 13.52
CA PRO A 64 9.05 15.65 13.13
C PRO A 64 9.99 15.31 11.98
N GLY A 65 10.85 14.30 12.18
CA GLY A 65 11.84 13.85 11.22
C GLY A 65 13.22 14.52 11.32
N LEU A 66 13.46 15.41 12.29
CA LEU A 66 14.76 16.05 12.50
C LEU A 66 15.29 15.76 13.91
N ASN A 67 16.26 14.85 14.01
CA ASN A 67 16.86 14.38 15.29
C ASN A 67 15.81 13.83 16.29
N THR A 68 14.82 13.13 15.75
CA THR A 68 13.65 12.58 16.46
C THR A 68 13.66 11.06 16.61
N GLY A 69 14.60 10.37 15.95
CA GLY A 69 14.61 8.90 15.86
C GLY A 69 13.63 8.37 14.81
N PHE A 70 13.46 9.10 13.70
CA PHE A 70 12.84 8.65 12.44
C PHE A 70 13.27 9.69 11.40
N ASP A 71 14.57 9.78 11.15
CA ASP A 71 15.19 11.03 10.72
C ASP A 71 15.32 11.09 9.20
N VAL A 72 15.10 12.28 8.62
CA VAL A 72 14.98 12.51 7.18
C VAL A 72 15.85 13.70 6.79
N ASP A 73 16.50 13.63 5.62
CA ASP A 73 17.28 14.72 5.02
C ASP A 73 16.52 16.06 5.07
N GLU A 74 17.19 17.13 5.50
CA GLU A 74 16.57 18.47 5.60
C GLU A 74 15.98 18.97 4.27
N ALA A 75 16.57 18.56 3.14
CA ALA A 75 16.06 18.83 1.80
C ALA A 75 14.70 18.15 1.57
N ASP A 76 14.54 16.90 1.96
CA ASP A 76 13.27 16.18 1.84
C ASP A 76 12.24 16.67 2.87
N LEU A 77 12.66 17.00 4.10
CA LEU A 77 11.81 17.71 5.07
C LEU A 77 11.32 19.07 4.55
N SER A 78 12.11 19.77 3.74
CA SER A 78 11.67 21.02 3.08
C SER A 78 10.56 20.75 2.08
N GLU A 79 10.73 19.74 1.21
CA GLU A 79 9.74 19.33 0.20
C GLU A 79 8.44 18.81 0.84
N MET A 80 8.54 18.05 1.92
CA MET A 80 7.40 17.57 2.71
C MET A 80 6.63 18.72 3.38
N ARG A 81 7.31 19.81 3.78
CA ARG A 81 6.68 21.05 4.26
C ARG A 81 6.11 21.91 3.13
N GLN A 82 6.68 21.87 1.93
CA GLN A 82 6.15 22.57 0.75
C GLN A 82 4.91 21.90 0.17
N CYS A 83 4.69 20.59 0.44
CA CYS A 83 3.50 19.88 0.01
C CYS A 83 2.21 20.47 0.63
N GLN A 84 1.46 21.20 -0.19
CA GLN A 84 0.16 21.78 0.15
C GLN A 84 -0.97 20.97 -0.50
N GLY A 85 -2.17 21.00 0.10
CA GLY A 85 -3.34 20.36 -0.50
C GLY A 85 -3.38 18.85 -0.24
N THR A 86 -2.77 18.01 -1.10
CA THR A 86 -2.90 16.54 -1.04
C THR A 86 -1.56 15.82 -1.14
N VAL A 87 -1.29 14.91 -0.21
CA VAL A 87 -0.18 13.94 -0.28
C VAL A 87 -0.70 12.52 -0.54
N VAL A 88 -0.04 11.79 -1.44
CA VAL A 88 -0.15 10.33 -1.56
C VAL A 88 1.13 9.74 -1.00
N ALA A 89 1.03 8.86 -0.01
CA ALA A 89 2.17 8.29 0.68
C ALA A 89 2.12 6.76 0.73
N SER A 90 3.30 6.16 0.61
CA SER A 90 3.54 4.73 0.77
C SER A 90 4.89 4.53 1.49
N ALA A 91 5.15 3.33 1.98
CA ALA A 91 6.47 2.97 2.49
C ALA A 91 6.84 1.52 2.23
N ILE A 92 8.16 1.24 2.17
CA ILE A 92 8.73 -0.10 2.12
C ILE A 92 9.92 -0.13 3.08
N PHE A 93 9.85 -0.99 4.08
CA PHE A 93 10.88 -1.21 5.09
C PHE A 93 11.29 -2.70 5.10
N GLY A 94 12.56 -3.00 5.38
CA GLY A 94 13.15 -4.34 5.32
C GLY A 94 13.02 -5.01 3.95
N TYR A 95 13.02 -4.21 2.88
CA TYR A 95 12.86 -4.58 1.46
C TYR A 95 11.76 -5.64 1.17
N TYR A 96 10.67 -5.60 1.94
CA TYR A 96 9.63 -6.64 1.97
C TYR A 96 8.72 -6.63 0.73
N ASP A 97 8.60 -5.48 0.07
CA ASP A 97 7.69 -5.22 -1.04
C ASP A 97 8.44 -4.66 -2.26
N ILE A 98 7.83 -4.81 -3.44
CA ILE A 98 8.35 -4.28 -4.70
C ILE A 98 7.66 -2.93 -4.97
N MET A 99 8.42 -1.86 -5.19
CA MET A 99 7.89 -0.51 -5.44
C MET A 99 6.89 -0.49 -6.61
N GLN A 100 5.61 -0.26 -6.30
CA GLN A 100 4.55 -0.12 -7.29
C GLN A 100 4.42 1.33 -7.75
N GLN A 101 4.39 1.58 -9.07
CA GLN A 101 4.17 2.92 -9.63
C GLN A 101 2.67 3.23 -9.79
N PRO A 102 2.18 4.42 -9.39
CA PRO A 102 0.80 4.83 -9.63
C PRO A 102 0.49 4.96 -11.13
N GLU A 103 -0.71 4.56 -11.53
CA GLU A 103 -1.21 4.63 -12.90
C GLU A 103 -2.53 5.40 -12.98
N ASN A 104 -2.86 5.89 -14.18
CA ASN A 104 -4.07 6.67 -14.48
C ASN A 104 -4.18 7.98 -13.67
N ILE A 105 -3.03 8.56 -13.31
CA ILE A 105 -2.92 9.88 -12.68
C ILE A 105 -2.99 10.96 -13.76
N SER A 106 -3.91 11.92 -13.63
CA SER A 106 -4.05 13.04 -14.57
C SER A 106 -2.87 14.02 -14.45
N GLU A 107 -2.57 14.78 -15.51
CA GLU A 107 -1.49 15.80 -15.46
C GLU A 107 -1.73 16.81 -14.32
N PHE A 108 -2.98 17.27 -14.15
CA PHE A 108 -3.37 18.13 -13.03
C PHE A 108 -2.97 17.53 -11.67
N SER A 109 -3.20 16.24 -11.45
CA SER A 109 -2.80 15.57 -10.21
C SER A 109 -1.29 15.28 -10.12
N LYS A 110 -0.54 15.19 -11.24
CA LYS A 110 0.94 15.14 -11.18
C LYS A 110 1.52 16.49 -10.75
N ASP A 111 0.88 17.60 -11.12
CA ASP A 111 1.30 18.96 -10.79
C ASP A 111 0.85 19.39 -9.37
N THR A 112 -0.25 18.83 -8.84
CA THR A 112 -0.91 19.31 -7.61
C THR A 112 -1.00 18.29 -6.46
N VAL A 113 -0.63 17.02 -6.68
CA VAL A 113 -0.59 15.98 -5.65
C VAL A 113 0.85 15.51 -5.43
N CYS A 114 1.33 15.57 -4.19
CA CYS A 114 2.68 15.17 -3.86
C CYS A 114 2.74 13.65 -3.62
N PHE A 115 3.57 12.94 -4.38
CA PHE A 115 3.74 11.48 -4.25
C PHE A 115 5.04 11.16 -3.50
N PHE A 116 4.94 10.56 -2.31
CA PHE A 116 6.07 10.26 -1.43
C PHE A 116 6.19 8.76 -1.10
N MET A 117 7.40 8.21 -1.20
CA MET A 117 7.73 6.84 -0.82
C MET A 117 8.82 6.83 0.25
N PHE A 118 8.47 6.38 1.46
CA PHE A 118 9.42 6.24 2.56
C PHE A 118 10.15 4.88 2.50
N LEU A 119 11.48 4.91 2.52
CA LEU A 119 12.34 3.72 2.51
C LEU A 119 13.27 3.74 3.74
N ASP A 120 13.76 2.58 4.16
CA ASP A 120 15.00 2.49 4.93
C ASP A 120 16.24 2.38 4.01
N GLU A 121 17.42 2.53 4.61
CA GLU A 121 18.72 2.47 3.94
C GLU A 121 18.95 1.12 3.24
N GLU A 122 18.48 0.01 3.81
CA GLU A 122 18.54 -1.32 3.19
C GLU A 122 17.72 -1.36 1.89
N THR A 123 16.46 -0.92 1.96
CA THR A 123 15.56 -0.90 0.81
C THR A 123 16.05 0.08 -0.26
N GLU A 124 16.57 1.25 0.12
CA GLU A 124 17.07 2.24 -0.83
C GLU A 124 18.33 1.76 -1.55
N ALA A 125 19.30 1.19 -0.83
CA ALA A 125 20.48 0.58 -1.43
C ALA A 125 20.12 -0.57 -2.38
N ALA A 126 19.14 -1.40 -2.02
CA ALA A 126 18.70 -2.51 -2.85
C ALA A 126 17.95 -2.06 -4.12
N ILE A 127 17.15 -0.98 -4.05
CA ILE A 127 16.44 -0.41 -5.21
C ILE A 127 17.40 0.36 -6.15
N LYS A 128 18.39 1.08 -5.62
CA LYS A 128 19.45 1.75 -6.43
C LYS A 128 20.19 0.77 -7.35
N ASN A 129 20.36 -0.49 -6.94
CA ASN A 129 21.00 -1.54 -7.73
C ASN A 129 20.15 -2.04 -8.92
N THR A 130 18.84 -1.76 -8.94
CA THR A 130 17.92 -2.23 -10.00
C THR A 130 17.29 -1.10 -10.82
N THR A 131 17.19 0.10 -10.25
CA THR A 131 16.37 1.19 -10.78
C THR A 131 17.13 2.50 -10.69
N ALA A 132 17.28 3.19 -11.82
CA ALA A 132 17.85 4.53 -11.83
C ALA A 132 16.91 5.52 -11.11
N VAL A 133 17.43 6.16 -10.07
CA VAL A 133 16.82 7.33 -9.42
C VAL A 133 17.19 8.55 -10.26
N ASP A 134 16.24 9.47 -10.49
CA ASP A 134 16.53 10.70 -11.21
C ASP A 134 17.25 11.76 -10.35
N ASN A 135 17.68 12.85 -10.99
CA ASN A 135 18.39 13.96 -10.35
C ASN A 135 17.56 14.70 -9.29
N MET A 136 16.26 14.41 -9.13
CA MET A 136 15.33 15.00 -8.17
C MET A 136 14.95 14.04 -7.02
N LYS A 137 15.71 12.94 -6.83
CA LYS A 137 15.37 11.80 -5.95
C LYS A 137 14.05 11.11 -6.31
N LYS A 138 13.58 11.18 -7.57
CA LYS A 138 12.34 10.50 -7.98
C LYS A 138 12.60 9.15 -8.64
N ILE A 139 11.65 8.23 -8.43
CA ILE A 139 11.48 7.01 -9.21
C ILE A 139 10.06 7.03 -9.75
N GLY A 140 9.89 7.31 -11.04
CA GLY A 140 8.58 7.52 -11.64
C GLY A 140 7.87 8.72 -11.02
N LEU A 141 6.69 8.51 -10.43
CA LEU A 141 5.99 9.59 -9.72
C LEU A 141 6.47 9.80 -8.28
N TRP A 142 6.99 8.76 -7.63
CA TRP A 142 7.40 8.83 -6.23
C TRP A 142 8.67 9.67 -6.05
N ARG A 143 8.62 10.70 -5.21
CA ARG A 143 9.81 11.21 -4.52
C ARG A 143 10.21 10.19 -3.44
N VAL A 144 11.46 9.73 -3.49
CA VAL A 144 12.01 8.79 -2.52
C VAL A 144 12.53 9.57 -1.31
N VAL A 145 12.09 9.15 -0.13
CA VAL A 145 12.55 9.67 1.16
C VAL A 145 13.18 8.53 1.93
N VAL A 146 14.48 8.63 2.19
CA VAL A 146 15.20 7.68 3.06
C VAL A 146 14.99 8.09 4.51
N VAL A 147 14.83 7.10 5.38
CA VAL A 147 14.66 7.29 6.82
C VAL A 147 15.82 6.63 7.56
N HIS A 148 16.48 7.44 8.38
CA HIS A 148 17.64 7.10 9.20
C HIS A 148 17.23 6.98 10.68
N ASN A 149 18.11 6.45 11.53
CA ASN A 149 17.93 6.37 12.99
C ASN A 149 16.57 5.77 13.43
N LEU A 150 16.15 4.68 12.77
CA LEU A 150 14.82 4.09 12.97
C LEU A 150 14.53 3.72 14.45
N PRO A 151 13.32 3.99 14.96
CA PRO A 151 13.03 3.86 16.39
C PRO A 151 12.73 2.42 16.84
N TYR A 152 12.52 1.51 15.88
CA TYR A 152 12.18 0.11 16.14
C TYR A 152 13.00 -0.84 15.27
N SER A 153 13.30 -2.02 15.82
CA SER A 153 13.87 -3.15 15.06
C SER A 153 12.83 -3.87 14.18
N ASP A 154 11.53 -3.77 14.49
CA ASP A 154 10.47 -4.29 13.63
C ASP A 154 10.17 -3.31 12.49
N ALA A 155 10.64 -3.64 11.28
CA ALA A 155 10.35 -2.92 10.05
C ALA A 155 8.83 -2.67 9.82
N ARG A 156 7.96 -3.59 10.28
CA ARG A 156 6.50 -3.41 10.18
C ARG A 156 5.96 -2.34 11.13
N ARG A 157 6.63 -2.11 12.26
CA ARG A 157 6.34 -1.03 13.22
C ARG A 157 6.88 0.31 12.72
N ASN A 158 8.07 0.34 12.14
CA ASN A 158 8.60 1.52 11.43
C ASN A 158 7.61 1.98 10.33
N GLY A 159 7.09 1.04 9.54
CA GLY A 159 6.04 1.30 8.55
C GLY A 159 4.71 1.85 9.08
N LYS A 160 4.47 1.88 10.41
CA LYS A 160 3.28 2.52 10.99
C LYS A 160 3.45 4.03 11.19
N ILE A 161 4.69 4.53 11.25
CA ILE A 161 4.98 5.96 11.39
C ILE A 161 4.47 6.75 10.16
N PRO A 162 4.94 6.50 8.92
CA PRO A 162 4.43 7.20 7.74
C PRO A 162 3.02 6.76 7.33
N LYS A 163 2.41 5.79 8.00
CA LYS A 163 1.02 5.37 7.80
C LYS A 163 0.03 6.18 8.63
N LEU A 164 0.32 6.37 9.91
CA LEU A 164 -0.59 7.00 10.88
C LEU A 164 -0.24 8.48 11.09
N LEU A 165 1.05 8.82 11.06
CA LEU A 165 1.58 10.13 11.44
C LEU A 165 1.89 11.05 10.24
N LEU A 166 1.25 10.83 9.08
CA LEU A 166 1.38 11.73 7.92
C LEU A 166 1.10 13.20 8.24
N HIS A 167 0.18 13.46 9.18
CA HIS A 167 -0.15 14.80 9.66
C HIS A 167 0.92 15.45 10.57
N ARG A 168 1.89 14.67 11.09
CA ARG A 168 3.11 15.19 11.72
C ARG A 168 4.19 15.48 10.68
N LEU A 169 4.30 14.62 9.65
CA LEU A 169 5.32 14.67 8.60
C LEU A 169 5.02 15.70 7.49
N PHE A 170 3.74 15.93 7.18
CA PHE A 170 3.24 16.85 6.15
C PHE A 170 2.28 17.88 6.78
N PRO A 171 2.75 18.78 7.67
CA PRO A 171 1.89 19.66 8.46
C PRO A 171 1.07 20.67 7.63
N ASN A 172 1.44 20.88 6.36
CA ASN A 172 0.74 21.78 5.43
C ASN A 172 -0.16 21.04 4.41
N ALA A 173 -0.18 19.70 4.43
CA ALA A 173 -1.11 18.92 3.63
C ALA A 173 -2.50 18.93 4.28
N ARG A 174 -3.54 19.18 3.48
CA ARG A 174 -4.94 19.13 3.95
C ARG A 174 -5.53 17.73 3.83
N TYR A 175 -5.05 16.92 2.90
CA TYR A 175 -5.50 15.55 2.66
C TYR A 175 -4.33 14.60 2.54
N SER A 176 -4.50 13.36 2.99
CA SER A 176 -3.56 12.26 2.76
C SER A 176 -4.25 10.99 2.28
N LEU A 177 -3.63 10.33 1.30
CA LEU A 177 -3.93 8.96 0.92
C LEU A 177 -2.73 8.09 1.33
N TRP A 178 -2.91 7.20 2.31
CA TRP A 178 -1.96 6.10 2.54
C TRP A 178 -2.29 4.94 1.60
N ILE A 179 -1.27 4.45 0.89
CA ILE A 179 -1.30 3.23 0.08
C ILE A 179 -0.20 2.30 0.60
N ASP A 180 -0.56 1.09 1.03
CA ASP A 180 0.37 0.05 1.52
C ASP A 180 1.31 -0.41 0.40
N GLY A 181 2.61 -0.59 0.67
CA GLY A 181 3.64 -0.82 -0.38
C GLY A 181 3.40 -2.00 -1.33
N LYS A 182 2.61 -3.00 -0.92
CA LYS A 182 2.14 -4.11 -1.76
C LYS A 182 1.07 -3.73 -2.79
N LEU A 183 0.62 -2.48 -2.83
CA LEU A 183 -0.49 -2.01 -3.64
C LEU A 183 -0.06 -1.00 -4.70
N LYS A 184 -0.65 -1.14 -5.89
CA LYS A 184 -0.53 -0.20 -6.99
C LYS A 184 -1.79 0.64 -7.08
N LEU A 185 -1.67 1.95 -6.92
CA LEU A 185 -2.77 2.91 -7.16
C LEU A 185 -3.05 3.00 -8.66
N VAL A 186 -4.31 2.82 -9.08
CA VAL A 186 -4.72 2.80 -10.51
C VAL A 186 -5.87 3.76 -10.84
N LYS A 187 -6.14 4.74 -9.97
CA LYS A 187 -7.10 5.85 -10.18
C LYS A 187 -6.51 7.14 -9.62
N ASP A 188 -7.01 8.26 -10.12
CA ASP A 188 -6.57 9.58 -9.69
C ASP A 188 -6.97 9.90 -8.22
N PRO A 189 -6.06 10.44 -7.39
CA PRO A 189 -6.31 10.78 -5.98
C PRO A 189 -7.54 11.65 -5.74
N TYR A 190 -7.87 12.59 -6.64
CA TYR A 190 -9.04 13.46 -6.44
C TYR A 190 -10.36 12.72 -6.64
N GLN A 191 -10.41 11.67 -7.47
CA GLN A 191 -11.60 10.81 -7.58
C GLN A 191 -11.85 10.03 -6.27
N LEU A 192 -10.78 9.67 -5.56
CA LEU A 192 -10.85 8.98 -4.28
C LEU A 192 -11.29 9.91 -3.15
N LEU A 193 -10.75 11.13 -3.10
CA LEU A 193 -11.20 12.16 -2.16
C LEU A 193 -12.66 12.56 -2.40
N GLU A 194 -13.08 12.69 -3.65
CA GLU A 194 -14.47 12.97 -4.00
C GLU A 194 -15.41 11.84 -3.56
N ARG A 195 -15.09 10.58 -3.90
CA ARG A 195 -15.93 9.41 -3.63
C ARG A 195 -16.02 9.07 -2.15
N PHE A 196 -14.89 9.04 -1.44
CA PHE A 196 -14.81 8.48 -0.09
C PHE A 196 -14.87 9.53 1.03
N LEU A 197 -14.55 10.80 0.75
CA LEU A 197 -14.70 11.90 1.72
C LEU A 197 -15.84 12.85 1.32
N TRP A 198 -15.70 13.56 0.20
CA TRP A 198 -16.54 14.75 -0.07
C TRP A 198 -18.01 14.40 -0.32
N ARG A 199 -18.32 13.41 -1.16
CA ARG A 199 -19.70 12.96 -1.42
C ARG A 199 -20.37 12.30 -0.21
N LYS A 200 -19.58 11.79 0.74
CA LYS A 200 -20.06 11.22 2.01
C LYS A 200 -20.15 12.22 3.15
N ASN A 201 -19.57 13.43 2.99
CA ASN A 201 -19.37 14.42 4.05
C ASN A 201 -18.65 13.85 5.30
N VAL A 202 -17.56 13.09 5.08
CA VAL A 202 -16.73 12.52 6.15
C VAL A 202 -15.26 12.93 6.00
N SER A 203 -14.54 13.02 7.11
CA SER A 203 -13.12 13.43 7.15
C SER A 203 -12.12 12.27 7.19
N PHE A 204 -12.58 11.02 7.35
CA PHE A 204 -11.72 9.84 7.39
C PHE A 204 -12.45 8.60 6.84
N ALA A 205 -11.83 7.91 5.89
CA ALA A 205 -12.33 6.68 5.28
C ALA A 205 -11.21 5.63 5.19
N ILE A 206 -11.51 4.38 5.54
CA ILE A 206 -10.55 3.28 5.60
C ILE A 206 -11.13 2.00 4.97
N SER A 207 -10.29 1.22 4.30
CA SER A 207 -10.71 -0.06 3.73
C SER A 207 -11.09 -1.06 4.84
N ARG A 208 -12.32 -1.57 4.82
CA ARG A 208 -12.81 -2.66 5.70
C ARG A 208 -12.11 -3.97 5.34
N HIS A 209 -11.72 -4.77 6.34
CA HIS A 209 -11.13 -6.09 6.10
C HIS A 209 -12.15 -7.02 5.42
N TYR A 210 -11.69 -7.90 4.52
CA TYR A 210 -12.57 -8.58 3.55
C TYR A 210 -13.26 -9.85 4.07
N ARG A 211 -12.86 -10.36 5.24
CA ARG A 211 -13.35 -11.66 5.77
C ARG A 211 -13.68 -11.65 7.26
N ARG A 212 -12.69 -11.26 8.08
CA ARG A 212 -12.84 -11.10 9.54
C ARG A 212 -13.38 -9.71 9.81
N PHE A 213 -14.41 -9.62 10.64
CA PHE A 213 -15.03 -8.35 11.04
C PHE A 213 -14.93 -8.11 12.54
N ASP A 214 -14.60 -9.15 13.30
CA ASP A 214 -14.41 -9.11 14.74
C ASP A 214 -12.92 -9.05 15.12
N VAL A 215 -12.61 -8.25 16.13
CA VAL A 215 -11.24 -8.02 16.61
C VAL A 215 -10.64 -9.25 17.29
N PHE A 216 -11.47 -10.11 17.88
CA PHE A 216 -11.01 -11.37 18.47
C PHE A 216 -10.69 -12.42 17.38
N GLU A 217 -11.50 -12.50 16.30
CA GLU A 217 -11.12 -13.27 15.10
C GLU A 217 -9.80 -12.78 14.50
N GLU A 218 -9.56 -11.47 14.45
CA GLU A 218 -8.30 -10.89 13.95
C GLU A 218 -7.11 -11.29 14.84
N ALA A 219 -7.27 -11.26 16.17
CA ALA A 219 -6.22 -11.70 17.10
C ALA A 219 -5.86 -13.18 16.91
N GLU A 220 -6.85 -14.08 16.85
CA GLU A 220 -6.61 -15.51 16.59
C GLU A 220 -5.96 -15.74 15.22
N ALA A 221 -6.37 -14.99 14.17
CA ALA A 221 -5.75 -15.08 12.86
C ALA A 221 -4.31 -14.55 12.83
N ASN A 222 -3.96 -13.59 13.68
CA ASN A 222 -2.57 -13.14 13.83
C ASN A 222 -1.72 -14.17 14.57
N LYS A 223 -2.23 -14.79 15.64
CA LYS A 223 -1.56 -15.89 16.36
C LYS A 223 -1.33 -17.10 15.44
N ALA A 224 -2.39 -17.61 14.82
CA ALA A 224 -2.33 -18.73 13.88
C ALA A 224 -1.46 -18.44 12.64
N GLY A 225 -1.35 -17.17 12.24
CA GLY A 225 -0.50 -16.73 11.14
C GLY A 225 0.97 -16.46 11.51
N GLY A 226 1.38 -16.66 12.76
CA GLY A 226 2.74 -16.32 13.24
C GLY A 226 3.08 -14.84 13.08
N LYS A 227 2.11 -13.95 13.30
CA LYS A 227 2.19 -12.53 12.92
C LYS A 227 2.75 -11.61 14.01
N TYR A 228 2.74 -12.06 15.25
CA TYR A 228 3.46 -11.47 16.39
C TYR A 228 3.63 -12.59 17.44
N ASP A 229 4.32 -12.33 18.54
CA ASP A 229 4.25 -13.22 19.70
C ASP A 229 2.79 -13.38 20.21
N ASN A 230 2.40 -14.60 20.53
CA ASN A 230 1.04 -14.94 20.95
C ASN A 230 0.71 -14.33 22.32
N ALA A 231 1.62 -14.42 23.29
CA ALA A 231 1.38 -13.88 24.64
C ALA A 231 1.21 -12.35 24.61
N SER A 232 1.94 -11.66 23.73
CA SER A 232 1.81 -10.23 23.47
C SER A 232 0.46 -9.86 22.84
N ILE A 233 -0.07 -10.68 21.92
CA ILE A 233 -1.42 -10.50 21.36
C ILE A 233 -2.49 -10.73 22.44
N ASP A 234 -2.36 -11.80 23.22
CA ASP A 234 -3.31 -12.15 24.28
C ASP A 234 -3.32 -11.08 25.39
N ASN A 235 -2.15 -10.57 25.79
CA ASN A 235 -2.04 -9.44 26.72
C ASN A 235 -2.73 -8.17 26.21
N GLN A 236 -2.60 -7.84 24.92
CA GLN A 236 -3.28 -6.69 24.30
C GLN A 236 -4.81 -6.89 24.28
N ILE A 237 -5.28 -8.08 23.92
CA ILE A 237 -6.70 -8.43 23.87
C ILE A 237 -7.34 -8.44 25.27
N GLU A 238 -6.69 -9.07 26.25
CA GLU A 238 -7.18 -9.09 27.63
C GLU A 238 -7.14 -7.70 28.28
N PHE A 239 -6.18 -6.83 27.89
CA PHE A 239 -6.20 -5.43 28.28
C PHE A 239 -7.47 -4.74 27.74
N TYR A 240 -7.75 -4.84 26.44
CA TYR A 240 -8.95 -4.22 25.86
C TYR A 240 -10.27 -4.81 26.36
N LYS A 241 -10.35 -6.11 26.65
CA LYS A 241 -11.55 -6.72 27.29
C LYS A 241 -11.85 -6.07 28.64
N ARG A 242 -10.83 -5.82 29.47
CA ARG A 242 -10.98 -5.10 30.75
C ARG A 242 -11.42 -3.65 30.57
N GLU A 243 -11.16 -3.04 29.41
CA GLU A 243 -11.68 -1.72 29.02
C GLU A 243 -13.08 -1.75 28.39
N GLY A 244 -13.74 -2.92 28.31
CA GLY A 244 -15.08 -3.07 27.75
C GLY A 244 -15.13 -3.38 26.24
N LEU A 245 -14.01 -3.76 25.61
CA LEU A 245 -14.03 -4.26 24.23
C LEU A 245 -14.84 -5.56 24.15
N THR A 246 -15.90 -5.54 23.34
CA THR A 246 -16.85 -6.64 23.11
C THR A 246 -16.82 -7.08 21.66
N HIS A 247 -17.20 -8.34 21.39
CA HIS A 247 -17.24 -8.90 20.04
C HIS A 247 -18.05 -8.03 19.06
N TYR A 248 -17.63 -7.99 17.80
CA TYR A 248 -18.40 -7.34 16.74
C TYR A 248 -19.80 -7.97 16.61
N SER A 249 -20.81 -7.11 16.49
CA SER A 249 -22.20 -7.51 16.28
C SER A 249 -22.98 -6.39 15.60
N SER A 250 -24.18 -6.69 15.10
CA SER A 250 -25.09 -5.71 14.50
C SER A 250 -25.49 -4.57 15.45
N ALA A 251 -25.33 -4.75 16.78
CA ALA A 251 -25.54 -3.68 17.76
C ALA A 251 -24.55 -2.51 17.64
N LYS A 252 -23.39 -2.69 16.97
CA LYS A 252 -22.40 -1.61 16.76
C LYS A 252 -22.75 -0.66 15.60
N LEU A 253 -23.79 -0.96 14.80
CA LEU A 253 -24.19 -0.17 13.63
C LEU A 253 -24.32 1.34 13.96
N PRO A 254 -23.94 2.26 13.05
CA PRO A 254 -23.50 2.02 11.67
C PRO A 254 -22.04 1.56 11.49
N ILE A 255 -21.30 1.20 12.54
CA ILE A 255 -20.00 0.51 12.36
C ILE A 255 -20.25 -0.85 11.68
N THR A 256 -19.54 -1.11 10.59
CA THR A 256 -19.71 -2.33 9.76
C THR A 256 -18.61 -3.37 9.95
N SER A 257 -17.63 -3.10 10.81
CA SER A 257 -16.51 -3.99 11.21
C SER A 257 -15.74 -3.38 12.37
N ASP A 258 -15.17 -4.18 13.26
CA ASP A 258 -14.11 -3.76 14.17
C ASP A 258 -12.73 -3.75 13.49
N VAL A 259 -12.57 -4.54 12.42
CA VAL A 259 -11.30 -4.79 11.74
C VAL A 259 -11.21 -4.00 10.42
N PRO A 260 -10.23 -3.11 10.26
CA PRO A 260 -9.84 -2.56 8.97
C PRO A 260 -8.88 -3.53 8.24
N GLU A 261 -8.90 -3.53 6.92
CA GLU A 261 -7.78 -4.07 6.11
C GLU A 261 -6.54 -3.18 6.32
N GLY A 262 -6.78 -1.88 6.54
CA GLY A 262 -5.76 -0.89 6.85
C GLY A 262 -4.78 -0.59 5.72
N CYS A 263 -4.83 -1.31 4.59
CA CYS A 263 -3.90 -1.10 3.49
C CYS A 263 -4.21 0.14 2.64
N VAL A 264 -5.38 0.75 2.81
CA VAL A 264 -5.70 2.08 2.29
C VAL A 264 -6.35 2.92 3.38
N ILE A 265 -5.87 4.15 3.56
CA ILE A 265 -6.50 5.18 4.39
C ILE A 265 -6.63 6.46 3.55
N ILE A 266 -7.82 7.06 3.52
CA ILE A 266 -8.11 8.32 2.82
C ILE A 266 -8.62 9.29 3.89
N ARG A 267 -8.02 10.49 4.01
CA ARG A 267 -8.23 11.35 5.17
C ARG A 267 -8.05 12.83 4.87
N GLU A 268 -8.86 13.67 5.49
CA GLU A 268 -8.61 15.11 5.68
C GLU A 268 -7.92 15.35 7.04
N HIS A 269 -6.93 16.23 7.10
CA HIS A 269 -6.13 16.52 8.30
C HIS A 269 -6.80 17.59 9.16
N ILE A 270 -7.88 17.19 9.85
CA ILE A 270 -8.56 18.01 10.86
C ILE A 270 -8.27 17.49 12.28
N PRO A 271 -8.33 18.32 13.34
CA PRO A 271 -7.91 17.96 14.70
C PRO A 271 -8.42 16.61 15.21
N ILE A 272 -9.70 16.27 15.04
CA ILE A 272 -10.22 14.96 15.50
C ILE A 272 -9.59 13.76 14.78
N THR A 273 -9.26 13.88 13.48
CA THR A 273 -8.59 12.82 12.72
C THR A 273 -7.12 12.70 13.11
N ASN A 274 -6.50 13.84 13.45
CA ASN A 274 -5.14 13.91 13.96
C ASN A 274 -5.07 13.17 15.29
N LEU A 275 -5.94 13.52 16.25
CA LEU A 275 -6.08 12.81 17.52
C LEU A 275 -6.33 11.32 17.29
N PHE A 276 -7.32 10.93 16.48
CA PHE A 276 -7.60 9.51 16.19
C PHE A 276 -6.36 8.74 15.74
N THR A 277 -5.58 9.28 14.79
CA THR A 277 -4.35 8.60 14.33
C THR A 277 -3.18 8.69 15.30
N CYS A 278 -3.08 9.75 16.12
CA CYS A 278 -2.12 9.79 17.23
C CYS A 278 -2.40 8.67 18.24
N LEU A 279 -3.65 8.55 18.70
CA LEU A 279 -4.02 7.53 19.68
C LEU A 279 -3.90 6.11 19.09
N TRP A 280 -4.28 5.93 17.83
CA TRP A 280 -4.09 4.64 17.15
C TRP A 280 -2.60 4.27 16.99
N PHE A 281 -1.73 5.24 16.73
CA PHE A 281 -0.28 5.03 16.77
C PHE A 281 0.23 4.72 18.18
N ASN A 282 -0.26 5.42 19.22
CA ASN A 282 0.15 5.18 20.61
C ASN A 282 -0.22 3.78 21.11
N GLU A 283 -1.35 3.21 20.66
CA GLU A 283 -1.70 1.81 20.93
C GLU A 283 -0.78 0.81 20.22
N VAL A 284 -0.38 1.12 18.98
CA VAL A 284 0.59 0.34 18.20
C VAL A 284 2.00 0.41 18.81
N ASP A 285 2.38 1.55 19.38
CA ASP A 285 3.63 1.74 20.12
C ASP A 285 3.60 0.99 21.46
N ARG A 286 2.50 1.08 22.20
CA ARG A 286 2.31 0.41 23.51
C ARG A 286 2.30 -1.11 23.43
N PHE A 287 1.60 -1.67 22.44
CA PHE A 287 1.33 -3.11 22.34
C PHE A 287 2.03 -3.74 21.13
N THR A 288 1.30 -4.41 20.24
CA THR A 288 1.85 -5.08 19.05
C THR A 288 1.82 -4.17 17.82
N SER A 289 2.65 -4.45 16.80
CA SER A 289 2.60 -3.73 15.52
C SER A 289 1.37 -4.07 14.64
N ARG A 290 0.34 -4.71 15.22
CA ARG A 290 -0.93 -5.06 14.59
C ARG A 290 -1.97 -3.98 14.86
N ASP A 291 -1.84 -2.91 14.10
CA ASP A 291 -2.79 -1.80 13.95
C ASP A 291 -4.25 -2.26 13.74
N GLN A 292 -4.48 -3.40 13.09
CA GLN A 292 -5.80 -3.99 12.94
C GLN A 292 -6.48 -4.39 14.27
N ILE A 293 -5.70 -4.68 15.32
CA ILE A 293 -6.20 -5.09 16.65
C ILE A 293 -6.53 -3.87 17.53
N SER A 294 -5.81 -2.76 17.38
CA SER A 294 -6.02 -1.54 18.19
C SER A 294 -7.07 -0.57 17.62
N PHE A 295 -7.43 -0.69 16.34
CA PHE A 295 -8.31 0.25 15.63
C PHE A 295 -9.68 0.42 16.32
N SER A 296 -10.35 -0.68 16.67
CA SER A 296 -11.69 -0.65 17.28
C SER A 296 -11.68 0.03 18.65
N THR A 297 -10.71 -0.28 19.51
CA THR A 297 -10.57 0.32 20.85
C THR A 297 -10.45 1.84 20.77
N VAL A 298 -9.60 2.36 19.87
CA VAL A 298 -9.42 3.82 19.71
C VAL A 298 -10.65 4.48 19.10
N ARG A 299 -11.24 3.86 18.07
CA ARG A 299 -12.46 4.35 17.43
C ARG A 299 -13.62 4.42 18.43
N ASP A 300 -13.83 3.39 19.24
CA ASP A 300 -14.98 3.30 20.15
C ASP A 300 -14.79 4.19 21.39
N LYS A 301 -13.56 4.34 21.91
CA LYS A 301 -13.23 5.35 22.92
C LYS A 301 -13.43 6.78 22.42
N ILE A 302 -13.13 7.09 21.16
CA ILE A 302 -13.38 8.42 20.59
C ILE A 302 -14.88 8.63 20.28
N ARG A 303 -15.57 7.64 19.69
CA ARG A 303 -17.00 7.72 19.35
C ARG A 303 -17.91 7.83 20.59
N SER A 304 -17.47 7.34 21.76
CA SER A 304 -18.20 7.54 23.03
C SER A 304 -18.06 8.94 23.63
N ARG A 305 -17.19 9.79 23.05
CA ARG A 305 -16.88 11.15 23.52
C ARG A 305 -17.29 12.24 22.52
N VAL A 306 -17.19 11.97 21.22
CA VAL A 306 -17.61 12.85 20.12
C VAL A 306 -18.52 12.12 19.15
N ASN A 307 -19.45 12.84 18.52
CA ASN A 307 -20.23 12.31 17.38
C ASN A 307 -19.37 12.29 16.10
N TRP A 308 -18.36 11.41 16.09
CA TRP A 308 -17.45 11.18 14.97
C TRP A 308 -17.08 9.69 14.90
N THR A 309 -16.88 9.18 13.69
CA THR A 309 -16.35 7.83 13.43
C THR A 309 -15.68 7.79 12.06
N ALA A 310 -14.78 6.82 11.87
CA ALA A 310 -14.24 6.49 10.55
C ALA A 310 -15.32 5.84 9.65
N ASP A 311 -15.39 6.25 8.38
CA ASP A 311 -16.11 5.52 7.34
C ASP A 311 -15.32 4.26 6.94
N MET A 312 -16.02 3.14 6.71
CA MET A 312 -15.40 1.85 6.37
C MET A 312 -15.93 1.31 5.04
N PHE A 313 -15.25 1.66 3.94
CA PHE A 313 -15.62 1.24 2.59
C PHE A 313 -15.26 -0.23 2.31
N LEU A 314 -15.98 -0.86 1.38
CA LEU A 314 -15.88 -2.31 1.16
C LEU A 314 -14.60 -2.70 0.40
N ASP A 315 -14.14 -3.93 0.60
CA ASP A 315 -12.96 -4.45 -0.12
C ASP A 315 -13.17 -4.54 -1.65
N CYS A 316 -14.41 -4.71 -2.12
CA CYS A 316 -14.72 -4.61 -3.55
C CYS A 316 -14.57 -3.17 -4.07
N GLU A 317 -14.88 -2.15 -3.27
CA GLU A 317 -14.62 -0.75 -3.62
C GLU A 317 -13.13 -0.44 -3.60
N ARG A 318 -12.37 -1.00 -2.66
CA ARG A 318 -10.91 -0.92 -2.62
C ARG A 318 -10.29 -1.43 -3.94
N ARG A 319 -10.74 -2.60 -4.41
CA ARG A 319 -10.21 -3.26 -5.63
C ARG A 319 -10.53 -2.52 -6.94
N ASP A 320 -11.46 -1.57 -6.95
CA ASP A 320 -11.69 -0.69 -8.11
C ASP A 320 -10.52 0.29 -8.31
N PHE A 321 -9.78 0.65 -7.25
CA PHE A 321 -8.72 1.68 -7.34
C PHE A 321 -7.32 1.29 -6.88
N VAL A 322 -7.13 0.11 -6.25
CA VAL A 322 -5.80 -0.47 -6.02
C VAL A 322 -5.73 -1.91 -6.53
N VAL A 323 -4.67 -2.20 -7.29
CA VAL A 323 -4.27 -3.56 -7.66
C VAL A 323 -3.27 -4.08 -6.63
N GLN A 324 -3.48 -5.29 -6.12
CA GLN A 324 -2.59 -5.91 -5.14
C GLN A 324 -1.49 -6.72 -5.83
N ALA A 325 -0.24 -6.29 -5.65
CA ALA A 325 0.94 -7.12 -5.89
C ALA A 325 1.14 -8.12 -4.74
N TYR A 326 2.00 -9.11 -4.95
CA TYR A 326 2.46 -9.99 -3.88
C TYR A 326 3.77 -9.46 -3.30
N HIS A 327 3.97 -9.67 -1.99
CA HIS A 327 5.23 -9.40 -1.30
C HIS A 327 6.42 -10.05 -2.02
N ARG A 328 7.60 -9.43 -1.94
CA ARG A 328 8.77 -9.77 -2.76
C ARG A 328 9.14 -11.26 -2.68
N GLU A 329 9.21 -11.80 -1.47
CA GLU A 329 9.51 -13.22 -1.22
C GLU A 329 8.53 -14.16 -1.96
N LEU A 330 7.23 -13.88 -1.93
CA LEU A 330 6.21 -14.70 -2.59
C LEU A 330 6.23 -14.55 -4.12
N MET A 331 6.67 -13.40 -4.65
CA MET A 331 6.97 -13.25 -6.08
C MET A 331 8.21 -14.08 -6.46
N GLU A 332 9.28 -14.04 -5.68
CA GLU A 332 10.51 -14.79 -5.93
C GLU A 332 10.27 -16.31 -5.84
N GLN A 333 9.52 -16.79 -4.84
CA GLN A 333 9.07 -18.18 -4.74
C GLN A 333 8.25 -18.61 -5.97
N ARG A 334 7.31 -17.78 -6.44
CA ARG A 334 6.51 -18.06 -7.65
C ARG A 334 7.37 -18.08 -8.92
N LEU A 335 8.31 -17.15 -9.05
CA LEU A 335 9.24 -17.09 -10.18
C LEU A 335 10.20 -18.29 -10.18
N ALA A 336 10.64 -18.75 -9.01
CA ALA A 336 11.41 -19.98 -8.86
C ALA A 336 10.58 -21.21 -9.25
N ALA A 337 9.34 -21.32 -8.75
CA ALA A 337 8.42 -22.41 -9.08
C ALA A 337 8.05 -22.47 -10.57
N LEU A 338 8.01 -21.32 -11.27
CA LEU A 338 7.84 -21.25 -12.73
C LEU A 338 9.12 -21.66 -13.48
N ARG A 339 10.30 -21.25 -12.99
CA ARG A 339 11.61 -21.64 -13.56
C ARG A 339 11.92 -23.13 -13.37
N SER A 340 11.35 -23.79 -12.36
CA SER A 340 11.51 -25.22 -12.11
C SER A 340 10.49 -26.11 -12.83
N GLN A 341 9.54 -25.56 -13.59
CA GLN A 341 8.68 -26.39 -14.43
C GLN A 341 9.48 -26.97 -15.60
N PRO A 342 9.32 -28.26 -15.93
CA PRO A 342 9.90 -28.81 -17.15
C PRO A 342 9.32 -28.10 -18.38
N PRO A 343 10.08 -27.99 -19.49
CA PRO A 343 9.55 -27.42 -20.72
C PRO A 343 8.30 -28.19 -21.16
N PRO A 344 7.30 -27.53 -21.77
CA PRO A 344 6.10 -28.20 -22.26
C PRO A 344 6.50 -29.32 -23.23
N PRO A 345 5.81 -30.48 -23.20
CA PRO A 345 6.15 -31.60 -24.06
C PRO A 345 6.10 -31.17 -25.53
N PRO A 346 7.03 -31.66 -26.39
CA PRO A 346 7.06 -31.29 -27.79
C PRO A 346 5.71 -31.62 -28.44
N LEU A 347 5.19 -30.66 -29.22
CA LEU A 347 3.93 -30.83 -29.94
C LEU A 347 3.98 -32.13 -30.77
N PRO A 348 2.91 -32.95 -30.76
CA PRO A 348 2.89 -34.19 -31.52
C PRO A 348 3.10 -33.89 -33.01
N PRO A 349 3.83 -34.75 -33.75
CA PRO A 349 4.07 -34.53 -35.17
C PRO A 349 2.74 -34.45 -35.93
N PRO A 350 2.63 -33.59 -36.97
CA PRO A 350 1.43 -33.50 -37.77
C PRO A 350 1.10 -34.88 -38.37
N PRO A 351 -0.18 -35.27 -38.44
CA PRO A 351 -0.56 -36.59 -38.95
C PRO A 351 -0.08 -36.77 -40.40
N PRO A 352 0.33 -38.00 -40.78
CA PRO A 352 0.82 -38.26 -42.13
C PRO A 352 -0.27 -37.96 -43.18
N PRO A 353 0.09 -37.46 -44.38
CA PRO A 353 -0.88 -37.17 -45.43
C PRO A 353 -1.72 -38.41 -45.77
N VAL A 354 -3.04 -38.30 -45.62
CA VAL A 354 -3.97 -39.37 -45.99
C VAL A 354 -3.94 -39.56 -47.51
N VAL A 355 -3.31 -40.65 -47.96
CA VAL A 355 -3.32 -41.05 -49.36
C VAL A 355 -4.72 -41.57 -49.69
N HIS A 356 -5.54 -40.73 -50.32
CA HIS A 356 -6.83 -41.16 -50.86
C HIS A 356 -6.64 -42.18 -51.98
N ALA A 357 -6.78 -43.46 -51.65
CA ALA A 357 -6.96 -44.52 -52.62
C ALA A 357 -8.23 -44.22 -53.45
N GLN A 358 -8.08 -44.15 -54.77
CA GLN A 358 -9.18 -43.83 -55.68
C GLN A 358 -10.16 -45.01 -55.73
N GLN A 359 -11.39 -44.82 -55.26
CA GLN A 359 -12.48 -45.75 -55.54
C GLN A 359 -13.05 -45.50 -56.94
N PRO A 360 -13.40 -46.55 -57.70
CA PRO A 360 -13.88 -46.41 -59.07
C PRO A 360 -15.28 -45.80 -59.14
N ARG A 361 -15.50 -44.91 -60.12
CA ARG A 361 -16.82 -44.31 -60.39
C ARG A 361 -17.82 -45.38 -60.85
N LYS A 362 -18.99 -45.45 -60.20
CA LYS A 362 -20.21 -46.01 -60.82
C LYS A 362 -20.92 -44.92 -61.62
N MET A 363 -21.64 -45.32 -62.66
CA MET A 363 -22.31 -44.39 -63.58
C MET A 363 -23.74 -44.03 -63.16
N LEU A 364 -24.22 -42.91 -63.70
CA LEU A 364 -25.59 -42.40 -63.61
C LEU A 364 -26.52 -43.13 -64.60
N PRO A 365 -27.85 -43.05 -64.37
CA PRO A 365 -28.86 -42.95 -65.42
C PRO A 365 -29.31 -41.50 -65.64
N ASP A 366 -29.79 -41.18 -66.85
CA ASP A 366 -30.20 -39.84 -67.28
C ASP A 366 -31.62 -39.41 -66.85
N SER A 367 -31.86 -38.09 -66.77
CA SER A 367 -32.75 -37.41 -67.75
C SER A 367 -32.81 -35.88 -67.58
N ALA A 368 -33.20 -35.20 -68.67
CA ALA A 368 -33.23 -33.75 -68.92
C ALA A 368 -34.09 -32.93 -67.90
N SER A 369 -33.99 -31.59 -67.78
CA SER A 369 -33.92 -30.64 -68.91
C SER A 369 -33.64 -29.16 -68.57
N LYS A 370 -33.09 -28.45 -69.57
CA LYS A 370 -33.19 -26.99 -69.90
C LYS A 370 -32.49 -25.92 -69.03
N GLU A 371 -31.73 -25.09 -69.74
CA GLU A 371 -31.06 -23.80 -69.43
C GLU A 371 -32.03 -22.59 -69.51
N PRO A 372 -31.61 -21.29 -69.38
CA PRO A 372 -30.29 -20.70 -69.00
C PRO A 372 -30.34 -19.55 -67.94
N GLY A 373 -29.19 -19.02 -67.46
CA GLY A 373 -29.20 -17.97 -66.41
C GLY A 373 -27.93 -17.14 -66.04
N ARG A 374 -27.19 -16.56 -67.00
CA ARG A 374 -26.51 -15.23 -66.90
C ARG A 374 -25.36 -14.94 -65.86
N ALA A 375 -24.12 -15.24 -66.28
CA ALA A 375 -22.94 -14.33 -66.37
C ALA A 375 -22.29 -13.56 -65.16
N SER A 376 -21.01 -13.92 -64.89
CA SER A 376 -19.81 -13.02 -64.82
C SER A 376 -19.58 -12.06 -63.60
N LYS A 377 -18.36 -11.63 -63.19
CA LYS A 377 -16.97 -11.63 -63.73
C LYS A 377 -15.87 -11.92 -62.67
N LYS A 378 -14.65 -12.24 -63.15
CA LYS A 378 -13.28 -12.14 -62.53
C LYS A 378 -12.37 -11.38 -63.55
N PRO A 379 -11.03 -11.13 -63.40
CA PRO A 379 -10.01 -11.46 -62.36
C PRO A 379 -9.54 -10.16 -61.62
N ALA A 380 -8.33 -9.89 -61.07
CA ALA A 380 -6.97 -10.48 -61.04
C ALA A 380 -6.28 -10.14 -59.67
N GLY A 381 -4.96 -10.24 -59.38
CA GLY A 381 -3.74 -10.59 -60.15
C GLY A 381 -2.61 -11.13 -59.21
N ARG A 382 -1.36 -11.35 -59.70
CA ARG A 382 -0.42 -12.34 -59.09
C ARG A 382 1.09 -12.07 -59.35
N ARG A 383 1.96 -12.54 -58.42
CA ARG A 383 3.45 -12.80 -58.44
C ARG A 383 4.27 -11.87 -57.50
N SER A 384 5.36 -12.21 -56.77
CA SER A 384 6.17 -13.43 -56.48
C SER A 384 7.61 -13.54 -57.04
N ARG A 385 8.65 -13.44 -56.17
CA ARG A 385 10.03 -14.06 -56.16
C ARG A 385 10.88 -13.35 -55.06
N LYS A 386 11.83 -13.89 -54.27
CA LYS A 386 12.58 -15.17 -54.06
C LYS A 386 14.10 -15.09 -54.42
N SER A 387 14.97 -15.67 -53.56
CA SER A 387 16.48 -15.63 -53.52
C SER A 387 17.05 -14.43 -52.71
N GLY A 388 18.22 -14.44 -52.04
CA GLY A 388 19.28 -15.45 -51.73
C GLY A 388 20.57 -14.74 -51.20
N SER A 389 21.68 -15.37 -50.72
CA SER A 389 21.97 -16.76 -50.28
C SER A 389 23.41 -16.94 -49.67
N LYS A 390 23.54 -17.22 -48.35
CA LYS A 390 24.68 -17.87 -47.60
C LYS A 390 26.06 -17.16 -47.42
N ARG A 391 26.60 -17.23 -46.18
CA ARG A 391 27.97 -17.62 -45.69
C ARG A 391 28.42 -16.78 -44.46
N SER A 392 29.42 -17.15 -43.62
CA SER A 392 29.78 -18.40 -42.90
C SER A 392 31.08 -18.15 -42.05
N HIS A 393 31.46 -19.07 -41.14
CA HIS A 393 32.62 -19.04 -40.18
C HIS A 393 32.29 -18.38 -38.80
N ARG A 394 32.51 -18.95 -37.58
CA ARG A 394 33.40 -20.02 -37.02
C ARG A 394 34.87 -19.55 -36.85
N THR A 395 35.60 -19.65 -35.73
CA THR A 395 35.46 -20.50 -34.51
C THR A 395 36.38 -20.04 -33.33
N LYS A 396 35.98 -20.37 -32.07
CA LYS A 396 36.83 -20.75 -30.88
C LYS A 396 37.89 -19.82 -30.23
N ALA A 397 37.67 -19.58 -28.91
CA ALA A 397 38.48 -20.05 -27.75
C ALA A 397 39.57 -19.19 -27.03
N SER A 398 39.44 -19.23 -25.69
CA SER A 398 40.47 -19.43 -24.63
C SER A 398 41.54 -18.37 -24.29
N SER A 399 41.29 -17.69 -23.15
CA SER A 399 42.17 -17.55 -21.96
C SER A 399 43.58 -16.89 -22.02
N GLY A 400 43.75 -15.82 -21.23
CA GLY A 400 44.69 -15.87 -20.10
C GLY A 400 45.71 -14.71 -19.95
N LYS A 401 45.96 -14.36 -18.67
CA LYS A 401 47.10 -13.62 -18.08
C LYS A 401 47.19 -12.08 -18.19
N ASP A 402 46.92 -11.45 -17.04
CA ASP A 402 47.70 -10.34 -16.45
C ASP A 402 49.20 -10.71 -16.24
N PRO A 403 50.12 -9.79 -15.84
CA PRO A 403 49.92 -8.39 -15.40
C PRO A 403 50.90 -7.37 -16.03
N ILE A 404 50.79 -6.09 -15.64
CA ILE A 404 51.87 -5.30 -15.00
C ILE A 404 51.36 -3.90 -14.58
N ARG A 405 51.96 -3.33 -13.53
CA ARG A 405 51.70 -1.96 -13.04
C ARG A 405 52.37 -0.89 -13.91
N LEU A 406 51.81 0.32 -13.88
CA LEU A 406 52.55 1.53 -13.50
C LEU A 406 51.75 2.29 -12.45
#